data_AF-A0AAD6BRA1-F1
#
_entry.id   AF-A0AAD6BRA1-F1
#
_cell.length_a   1.000
_cell.length_b   1.000
_cell.length_c   1.000
_cell.angle_alpha   90.00
_cell.angle_beta   90.00
_cell.angle_gamma   90.00
#
_symmetry.space_group_name_H-M   'P 1'
#
loop_
_entity.id
_entity.type
_entity.pdbx_description
1 polymer ?
#
loop_
_entity_poly.entity_id
_entity_poly.type
_entity_poly.pdbx_seq_one_letter_code
_entity_poly.pdbx_strand_id
1 'polypeptide(L)'
;MKESDQTKDNPLTLDFDQSWGSFGKPAARLCLNTLDFSDLWDEEDSTEDEGSNSTNELSTGCLQAPPAPPPLPPPPPPLTLPSHKGASTKSRTLKLHWRELPSLAPLPRMTRFGTQTIWAGLEPVHLDTNRLEYLFESKGSSTTFNVAFGRQKHPSVSVLGMKRSNIITIALSSLPPPRLLPPAIYSMDSSVLDRDDVQRLKELIPTEEELSLIKEAKALNPHSPLAPAELCLLTLGEIPHLNSRLQLWAFALDYDSLELEVAEPLFHLKLAMEQLAASQTFRCILATVLAIGNFLNGCKARGFELSYLGKLSQVRDTYTRQPLLLHVCVLLLQLYPQSSDLYSDINAVTKAGKFDYSLVQSNLSQLEALCKASWEQLKILDKAEKKTKERNEKKRGGGSDALASEGSLRHRLPKIFKECEERLKVLKAVHRRVINRFHSFLLFLGYSRAMVRDTKAEDFCKTISNFSLEYRSTRQAVLMQRERECQKSGSESPGPFTPVGRRKRQQTPAEENEEQCKLEEVLKTPDFNLRLDSSLPRNRRKITDITGPFSREMKW
;
A
#
# COMPACT_ATOMS: atom_id res chain seq x y z
N MET A 1 -13.58 4.60 72.69
CA MET A 1 -12.49 5.59 72.58
C MET A 1 -11.35 4.94 71.81
N LYS A 2 -10.98 5.57 70.67
CA LYS A 2 -9.67 5.64 69.98
C LYS A 2 -8.89 4.35 69.63
N GLU A 3 -8.68 4.11 68.33
CA GLU A 3 -7.42 4.35 67.54
C GLU A 3 -6.31 3.31 67.89
N SER A 4 -5.63 2.63 66.96
CA SER A 4 -4.92 3.14 65.78
C SER A 4 -4.62 2.06 64.72
N ASP A 5 -4.42 2.58 63.50
CA ASP A 5 -3.90 2.02 62.25
C ASP A 5 -2.65 1.14 62.30
N GLN A 6 -2.61 0.13 61.42
CA GLN A 6 -1.36 -0.35 60.81
C GLN A 6 -1.65 -1.10 59.49
N THR A 7 -1.73 -0.36 58.39
CA THR A 7 -1.69 -0.87 57.00
C THR A 7 -0.23 -1.08 56.58
N LYS A 8 0.11 -2.32 56.20
CA LYS A 8 1.36 -2.67 55.50
C LYS A 8 1.00 -3.00 54.04
N ASP A 9 1.42 -2.13 53.13
CA ASP A 9 1.40 -2.38 51.69
C ASP A 9 2.48 -3.40 51.31
N ASN A 10 2.08 -4.41 50.55
CA ASN A 10 2.96 -5.39 49.89
C ASN A 10 3.10 -5.01 48.39
N PRO A 11 4.28 -5.15 47.77
CA PRO A 11 4.52 -4.69 46.41
C PRO A 11 3.91 -5.63 45.36
N LEU A 12 3.21 -5.02 44.41
CA LEU A 12 2.52 -5.64 43.27
C LEU A 12 3.50 -6.37 42.34
N THR A 13 3.46 -7.70 42.36
CA THR A 13 3.80 -8.58 41.22
C THR A 13 2.74 -8.38 40.14
N LEU A 14 3.09 -7.69 39.07
CA LEU A 14 2.22 -7.49 37.90
C LEU A 14 2.51 -8.61 36.89
N ASP A 15 1.60 -9.58 36.86
CA ASP A 15 1.61 -10.77 36.03
C ASP A 15 1.31 -10.38 34.57
N PHE A 16 2.34 -10.36 33.73
CA PHE A 16 2.33 -9.82 32.37
C PHE A 16 1.73 -10.79 31.32
N ASP A 17 1.66 -12.09 31.64
CA ASP A 17 1.23 -13.12 30.68
C ASP A 17 -0.29 -13.39 30.67
N GLN A 18 -1.03 -13.03 31.73
CA GLN A 18 -2.47 -13.33 31.81
C GLN A 18 -3.38 -12.29 31.11
N SER A 19 -2.85 -11.13 30.71
CA SER A 19 -3.64 -10.02 30.12
C SER A 19 -3.98 -10.21 28.64
N TRP A 20 -3.36 -11.18 27.95
CA TRP A 20 -3.58 -11.42 26.53
C TRP A 20 -4.85 -12.24 26.21
N GLY A 21 -5.43 -12.92 27.20
CA GLY A 21 -6.52 -13.88 27.00
C GLY A 21 -7.90 -13.45 27.50
N SER A 22 -8.06 -12.31 28.17
CA SER A 22 -9.37 -11.88 28.68
C SER A 22 -10.08 -10.92 27.74
N PHE A 23 -10.92 -11.48 26.87
CA PHE A 23 -12.05 -10.74 26.30
C PHE A 23 -13.10 -10.55 27.40
N GLY A 24 -13.37 -9.29 27.76
CA GLY A 24 -14.35 -8.99 28.79
C GLY A 24 -14.51 -7.50 29.06
N LYS A 25 -15.17 -6.79 28.13
CA LYS A 25 -16.12 -5.70 28.39
C LYS A 25 -16.87 -5.32 27.09
N PRO A 26 -18.19 -5.09 27.14
CA PRO A 26 -18.99 -4.80 25.95
C PRO A 26 -18.67 -3.41 25.41
N ALA A 27 -18.44 -3.35 24.10
CA ALA A 27 -18.36 -2.14 23.27
C ALA A 27 -17.54 -0.97 23.86
N ALA A 28 -16.22 -1.15 23.99
CA ALA A 28 -15.35 0.01 23.78
C ALA A 28 -15.64 0.50 22.35
N ARG A 29 -16.10 1.76 22.20
CA ARG A 29 -16.41 2.35 20.89
C ARG A 29 -15.27 2.03 19.92
N LEU A 30 -15.56 1.31 18.83
CA LEU A 30 -14.58 0.91 17.82
C LEU A 30 -14.23 2.11 16.95
N CYS A 31 -13.73 3.17 17.57
CA CYS A 31 -13.28 4.37 16.87
C CYS A 31 -11.75 4.40 16.95
N LEU A 32 -11.10 4.48 15.79
CA LEU A 32 -9.65 4.65 15.68
C LEU A 32 -9.41 6.05 15.13
N ASN A 33 -9.01 6.98 16.00
CA ASN A 33 -8.96 8.42 15.73
C ASN A 33 -10.32 8.96 15.23
N THR A 34 -10.39 9.37 13.97
CA THR A 34 -11.59 9.90 13.30
C THR A 34 -12.37 8.83 12.53
N LEU A 35 -11.87 7.59 12.46
CA LEU A 35 -12.47 6.50 11.70
C LEU A 35 -13.40 5.68 12.58
N ASP A 36 -14.67 5.59 12.17
CA ASP A 36 -15.72 4.90 12.91
C ASP A 36 -15.98 3.49 12.37
N PHE A 37 -15.79 2.50 13.25
CA PHE A 37 -16.06 1.08 13.02
C PHE A 37 -17.11 0.54 14.01
N SER A 38 -17.90 1.40 14.66
CA SER A 38 -18.84 1.00 15.71
C SER A 38 -19.96 0.06 15.24
N ASP A 39 -20.16 -0.10 13.94
CA ASP A 39 -21.10 -1.03 13.31
C ASP A 39 -20.52 -2.44 13.07
N LEU A 40 -19.27 -2.71 13.50
CA LEU A 40 -18.68 -4.05 13.50
C LEU A 40 -19.04 -4.80 14.78
N TRP A 41 -19.93 -5.78 14.68
CA TRP A 41 -20.49 -6.51 15.84
C TRP A 41 -19.63 -7.71 16.24
N ASP A 42 -19.79 -8.17 17.49
CA ASP A 42 -19.04 -9.32 18.03
C ASP A 42 -19.32 -10.64 17.28
N GLU A 43 -20.47 -10.77 16.63
CA GLU A 43 -20.83 -11.92 15.78
C GLU A 43 -19.88 -12.10 14.57
N GLU A 44 -19.20 -11.03 14.15
CA GLU A 44 -18.17 -11.07 13.10
C GLU A 44 -16.83 -11.64 13.62
N ASP A 45 -16.71 -12.01 14.90
CA ASP A 45 -15.52 -12.68 15.48
C ASP A 45 -15.52 -14.21 15.31
N SER A 46 -16.65 -14.82 14.92
CA SER A 46 -16.77 -16.28 14.81
C SER A 46 -16.15 -16.82 13.52
N THR A 47 -14.99 -17.45 13.62
CA THR A 47 -14.41 -18.28 12.55
C THR A 47 -15.06 -19.67 12.59
N GLU A 48 -16.05 -19.92 11.74
CA GLU A 48 -16.50 -21.30 11.47
C GLU A 48 -15.46 -22.02 10.59
N ASP A 49 -14.36 -22.50 11.18
CA ASP A 49 -13.41 -23.39 10.50
C ASP A 49 -12.92 -24.48 11.47
N GLU A 50 -13.65 -25.59 11.55
CA GLU A 50 -13.16 -26.88 12.05
C GLU A 50 -13.82 -27.99 11.23
N GLY A 51 -12.99 -28.76 10.52
CA GLY A 51 -13.46 -29.77 9.57
C GLY A 51 -12.33 -30.46 8.81
N SER A 52 -11.43 -31.11 9.55
CA SER A 52 -10.45 -32.11 9.13
C SER A 52 -10.72 -32.86 7.82
N ASN A 53 -9.73 -32.94 6.93
CA ASN A 53 -9.29 -34.26 6.45
C ASN A 53 -7.89 -34.24 5.83
N SER A 54 -7.03 -35.06 6.44
CA SER A 54 -5.71 -35.46 6.00
C SER A 54 -5.81 -36.41 4.81
N THR A 55 -5.02 -36.17 3.76
CA THR A 55 -4.56 -37.26 2.87
C THR A 55 -3.16 -36.96 2.36
N ASN A 56 -2.28 -37.94 2.61
CA ASN A 56 -0.91 -38.06 2.17
C ASN A 56 -0.77 -37.97 0.65
N GLU A 57 0.19 -37.18 0.18
CA GLU A 57 0.71 -37.28 -1.19
C GLU A 57 2.21 -37.59 -1.14
N LEU A 58 2.53 -38.61 -1.93
CA LEU A 58 3.77 -39.36 -2.02
C LEU A 58 4.83 -38.53 -2.77
N SER A 59 6.02 -38.38 -2.19
CA SER A 59 7.16 -37.71 -2.85
C SER A 59 7.80 -38.63 -3.88
N THR A 60 7.66 -38.31 -5.17
CA THR A 60 8.45 -38.91 -6.26
C THR A 60 9.61 -37.99 -6.61
N GLY A 61 10.82 -38.46 -6.34
CA GLY A 61 12.06 -37.74 -6.64
C GLY A 61 12.34 -37.63 -8.14
N CYS A 62 12.89 -36.49 -8.55
CA CYS A 62 13.55 -36.34 -9.85
C CYS A 62 14.95 -35.74 -9.62
N LEU A 63 15.95 -36.47 -10.08
CA LEU A 63 17.38 -36.20 -9.95
C LEU A 63 17.77 -34.95 -10.77
N GLN A 64 18.25 -33.90 -10.11
CA GLN A 64 18.93 -32.78 -10.77
C GLN A 64 20.41 -33.15 -10.99
N ALA A 65 20.85 -33.08 -12.24
CA ALA A 65 22.26 -33.15 -12.62
C ALA A 65 22.99 -31.82 -12.26
N PRO A 66 24.27 -31.87 -11.88
CA PRO A 66 25.01 -30.68 -11.45
C PRO A 66 25.36 -29.74 -12.62
N PRO A 67 25.39 -28.41 -12.41
CA PRO A 67 25.75 -27.45 -13.45
C PRO A 67 27.25 -27.49 -13.80
N ALA A 68 27.55 -27.38 -15.10
CA ALA A 68 28.90 -27.33 -15.65
C ALA A 68 29.63 -26.02 -15.25
N PRO A 69 30.98 -26.05 -15.12
CA PRO A 69 31.77 -24.89 -14.73
C PRO A 69 31.81 -23.80 -15.83
N PRO A 70 31.97 -22.52 -15.45
CA PRO A 70 32.00 -21.41 -16.41
C PRO A 70 33.29 -21.41 -17.25
N PRO A 71 33.22 -20.95 -18.53
CA PRO A 71 34.39 -20.86 -19.39
C PRO A 71 35.34 -19.72 -18.98
N LEU A 72 36.64 -19.95 -19.21
CA LEU A 72 37.74 -19.00 -18.99
C LEU A 72 37.64 -17.76 -19.92
N PRO A 73 38.11 -16.59 -19.47
CA PRO A 73 38.08 -15.37 -20.27
C PRO A 73 39.13 -15.38 -21.40
N PRO A 74 38.83 -14.79 -22.58
CA PRO A 74 39.77 -14.67 -23.70
C PRO A 74 40.89 -13.64 -23.42
N PRO A 75 42.04 -13.73 -24.12
CA PRO A 75 43.23 -12.91 -23.88
C PRO A 75 43.05 -11.44 -24.33
N PRO A 76 43.83 -10.50 -23.77
CA PRO A 76 43.74 -9.08 -24.10
C PRO A 76 44.30 -8.76 -25.50
N PRO A 77 43.67 -7.86 -26.27
CA PRO A 77 44.20 -7.36 -27.54
C PRO A 77 45.32 -6.32 -27.35
N PRO A 78 46.15 -6.08 -28.38
CA PRO A 78 47.45 -5.41 -28.25
C PRO A 78 47.35 -3.89 -28.08
N LEU A 79 48.35 -3.34 -27.36
CA LEU A 79 48.60 -1.92 -27.14
C LEU A 79 48.75 -1.16 -28.46
N THR A 80 47.80 -0.28 -28.76
CA THR A 80 47.94 0.74 -29.81
C THR A 80 48.38 2.07 -29.18
N LEU A 81 49.48 2.59 -29.73
CA LEU A 81 50.05 3.90 -29.42
C LEU A 81 49.17 5.01 -30.03
N PRO A 82 48.80 6.08 -29.32
CA PRO A 82 48.32 7.30 -29.96
C PRO A 82 49.41 8.37 -29.96
N SER A 83 49.91 8.67 -31.16
CA SER A 83 50.69 9.86 -31.45
C SER A 83 49.76 11.08 -31.55
N HIS A 84 49.94 12.01 -30.63
CA HIS A 84 49.84 13.48 -30.73
C HIS A 84 48.61 14.22 -31.32
N LYS A 85 48.17 15.16 -30.46
CA LYS A 85 47.68 16.53 -30.70
C LYS A 85 46.18 16.74 -30.97
N GLY A 86 45.48 17.08 -29.88
CA GLY A 86 44.30 17.93 -29.87
C GLY A 86 44.19 18.59 -28.49
N ALA A 87 44.24 19.91 -28.42
CA ALA A 87 44.28 20.69 -27.19
C ALA A 87 43.03 20.43 -26.32
N SER A 88 43.21 19.89 -25.12
CA SER A 88 42.13 19.84 -24.12
C SER A 88 42.02 21.21 -23.44
N THR A 89 41.00 21.98 -23.79
CA THR A 89 40.51 23.07 -22.95
C THR A 89 40.14 22.49 -21.58
N LYS A 90 40.83 22.94 -20.52
CA LYS A 90 40.47 22.61 -19.14
C LYS A 90 39.18 23.37 -18.80
N SER A 91 38.03 22.75 -19.04
CA SER A 91 36.72 23.29 -18.62
C SER A 91 36.69 23.42 -17.09
N ARG A 92 36.43 24.63 -16.58
CA ARG A 92 36.30 24.97 -15.16
C ARG A 92 34.86 24.86 -14.63
N THR A 93 33.96 24.23 -15.37
CA THR A 93 32.56 24.11 -14.94
C THR A 93 32.32 22.92 -14.02
N LEU A 94 31.30 23.01 -13.16
CA LEU A 94 30.84 21.90 -12.32
C LEU A 94 30.56 20.64 -13.15
N LYS A 95 31.15 19.51 -12.77
CA LYS A 95 30.93 18.21 -13.44
C LYS A 95 29.69 17.52 -12.90
N LEU A 96 28.80 17.12 -13.80
CA LEU A 96 27.67 16.24 -13.48
C LEU A 96 28.15 14.79 -13.53
N HIS A 97 27.81 14.01 -12.50
CA HIS A 97 28.26 12.62 -12.33
C HIS A 97 27.14 11.64 -12.71
N TRP A 98 26.64 11.73 -13.94
CA TRP A 98 25.71 10.73 -14.46
C TRP A 98 26.45 9.47 -14.91
N ARG A 99 25.72 8.35 -14.97
CA ARG A 99 26.23 7.12 -15.58
C ARG A 99 25.95 7.17 -17.08
N GLU A 100 26.99 7.35 -17.87
CA GLU A 100 26.88 7.37 -19.34
C GLU A 100 26.38 6.03 -19.88
N LEU A 101 25.54 6.08 -20.92
CA LEU A 101 25.11 4.89 -21.65
C LEU A 101 26.15 4.61 -22.76
N PRO A 102 26.93 3.53 -22.68
CA PRO A 102 27.93 3.24 -23.70
C PRO A 102 27.25 2.74 -24.98
N SER A 103 27.46 3.47 -26.08
CA SER A 103 27.05 3.16 -27.46
C SER A 103 25.60 2.67 -27.63
N LEU A 104 24.73 3.55 -28.13
CA LEU A 104 23.34 3.22 -28.48
C LEU A 104 23.31 2.31 -29.73
N ALA A 105 23.44 1.00 -29.52
CA ALA A 105 23.31 0.02 -30.60
C ALA A 105 21.93 0.14 -31.28
N PRO A 106 21.85 -0.03 -32.62
CA PRO A 106 20.57 -0.07 -33.33
C PRO A 106 19.65 -1.13 -32.72
N LEU A 107 18.37 -0.78 -32.51
CA LEU A 107 17.38 -1.71 -31.97
C LEU A 107 17.22 -2.91 -32.94
N PRO A 108 17.29 -4.16 -32.45
CA PRO A 108 17.35 -5.34 -33.33
C PRO A 108 16.03 -5.64 -34.06
N ARG A 109 14.89 -5.05 -33.68
CA ARG A 109 13.58 -5.18 -34.35
C ARG A 109 12.69 -3.94 -34.14
N MET A 110 11.75 -3.72 -35.06
CA MET A 110 10.70 -2.68 -34.97
C MET A 110 9.92 -2.83 -33.67
N THR A 111 10.00 -1.84 -32.80
CA THR A 111 9.16 -1.76 -31.60
C THR A 111 7.93 -0.92 -31.90
N ARG A 112 6.88 -1.04 -31.08
CA ARG A 112 5.68 -0.18 -31.12
C ARG A 112 5.95 1.33 -30.96
N PHE A 113 7.20 1.72 -30.71
CA PHE A 113 7.65 3.09 -30.49
C PHE A 113 8.67 3.58 -31.55
N GLY A 114 8.95 2.77 -32.59
CA GLY A 114 9.85 3.14 -33.70
C GLY A 114 11.10 2.25 -33.82
N THR A 115 11.98 2.63 -34.75
CA THR A 115 13.22 1.92 -35.13
C THR A 115 14.48 2.39 -34.41
N GLN A 116 14.41 3.51 -33.69
CA GLN A 116 15.56 4.13 -33.02
C GLN A 116 15.24 4.42 -31.55
N THR A 117 16.30 4.57 -30.74
CA THR A 117 16.14 5.02 -29.35
C THR A 117 15.67 6.48 -29.32
N ILE A 118 14.98 6.87 -28.25
CA ILE A 118 14.53 8.26 -28.07
C ILE A 118 15.69 9.27 -28.23
N TRP A 119 16.89 8.89 -27.80
CA TRP A 119 18.11 9.70 -27.86
C TRP A 119 18.56 10.03 -29.28
N ALA A 120 18.26 9.16 -30.25
CA ALA A 120 18.62 9.38 -31.66
C ALA A 120 17.71 10.41 -32.35
N GLY A 121 16.52 10.67 -31.80
CA GLY A 121 15.53 11.61 -32.32
C GLY A 121 15.44 12.94 -31.55
N LEU A 122 16.34 13.20 -30.60
CA LEU A 122 16.39 14.47 -29.88
C LEU A 122 17.08 15.53 -30.75
N GLU A 123 16.41 16.66 -30.97
CA GLU A 123 17.03 17.81 -31.61
C GLU A 123 18.11 18.43 -30.71
N PRO A 124 19.29 18.78 -31.24
CA PRO A 124 20.31 19.49 -30.49
C PRO A 124 19.77 20.82 -29.96
N VAL A 125 19.75 20.99 -28.64
CA VAL A 125 19.36 22.25 -28.01
C VAL A 125 20.53 23.22 -28.09
N HIS A 126 20.31 24.40 -28.66
CA HIS A 126 21.27 25.49 -28.61
C HIS A 126 21.32 26.09 -27.20
N LEU A 127 22.49 26.01 -26.58
CA LEU A 127 22.76 26.55 -25.27
C LEU A 127 23.68 27.77 -25.41
N ASP A 128 23.40 28.82 -24.66
CA ASP A 128 24.32 29.94 -24.49
C ASP A 128 25.47 29.47 -23.58
N THR A 129 26.55 29.00 -24.22
CA THR A 129 27.73 28.46 -23.56
C THR A 129 28.41 29.49 -22.66
N ASN A 130 28.34 30.78 -23.01
CA ASN A 130 28.99 31.85 -22.24
C ASN A 130 28.25 32.13 -20.92
N ARG A 131 26.91 32.10 -20.97
CA ARG A 131 26.08 32.26 -19.77
C ARG A 131 26.19 31.05 -18.84
N LEU A 132 26.24 29.83 -19.39
CA LEU A 132 26.41 28.62 -18.59
C LEU A 132 27.81 28.54 -17.98
N GLU A 133 28.84 28.94 -18.72
CA GLU A 133 30.19 29.03 -18.17
C GLU A 133 30.24 30.05 -17.04
N TYR A 134 29.68 31.26 -17.21
CA TYR A 134 29.58 32.25 -16.12
C TYR A 134 28.83 31.76 -14.87
N LEU A 135 27.71 31.05 -15.05
CA LEU A 135 26.87 30.58 -13.94
C LEU A 135 27.46 29.39 -13.18
N PHE A 136 28.23 28.53 -13.86
CA PHE A 136 28.71 27.26 -13.32
C PHE A 136 30.24 27.14 -13.30
N GLU A 137 30.99 28.20 -13.59
CA GLU A 137 32.43 28.27 -13.39
C GLU A 137 32.73 28.08 -11.89
N SER A 138 33.47 27.01 -11.60
CA SER A 138 34.04 26.79 -10.29
C SER A 138 35.06 27.89 -10.02
N LYS A 139 34.70 28.84 -9.16
CA LYS A 139 35.65 29.84 -8.64
C LYS A 139 36.73 29.11 -7.86
N GLY A 140 37.84 28.81 -8.54
CA GLY A 140 39.07 28.39 -7.91
C GLY A 140 39.59 29.52 -7.03
N SER A 141 39.38 29.42 -5.71
CA SER A 141 40.11 30.22 -4.75
C SER A 141 41.56 29.73 -4.71
N SER A 142 42.38 30.18 -5.66
CA SER A 142 43.83 30.14 -5.54
C SER A 142 44.31 31.50 -5.06
N THR A 143 44.68 31.58 -3.78
CA THR A 143 45.56 32.65 -3.29
C THR A 143 46.52 32.04 -2.30
N THR A 144 47.77 31.90 -2.70
CA THR A 144 48.92 31.73 -1.81
C THR A 144 49.65 33.07 -1.74
N PHE A 145 49.61 33.74 -0.58
CA PHE A 145 50.72 34.53 0.00
C PHE A 145 50.49 34.77 1.51
N ASN A 146 51.40 34.21 2.30
CA ASN A 146 52.01 34.60 3.58
C ASN A 146 51.37 35.62 4.58
N VAL A 147 51.42 35.18 5.86
CA VAL A 147 51.49 35.87 7.17
C VAL A 147 50.25 36.60 7.73
N ALA A 148 49.68 35.94 8.76
CA ALA A 148 49.02 36.42 9.98
C ALA A 148 47.91 37.50 9.93
N PHE A 149 46.66 37.11 10.22
CA PHE A 149 45.98 37.39 11.50
C PHE A 149 44.66 36.57 11.63
N GLY A 150 44.59 35.76 12.70
CA GLY A 150 43.42 35.25 13.44
C GLY A 150 42.03 35.08 12.79
N ARG A 151 41.67 33.83 12.52
CA ARG A 151 40.55 33.20 13.24
C ARG A 151 41.06 31.85 13.74
N GLN A 152 41.29 31.76 15.04
CA GLN A 152 41.85 30.58 15.67
C GLN A 152 40.97 29.37 15.33
N LYS A 153 41.43 28.50 14.43
CA LYS A 153 41.08 27.09 14.51
C LYS A 153 41.80 26.63 15.77
N HIS A 154 41.08 26.61 16.90
CA HIS A 154 41.60 26.03 18.11
C HIS A 154 42.15 24.64 17.76
N PRO A 155 43.29 24.21 18.31
CA PRO A 155 43.77 22.84 18.15
C PRO A 155 42.72 21.93 18.80
N SER A 156 41.73 21.54 18.01
CA SER A 156 40.62 20.74 18.50
C SER A 156 40.95 19.28 18.29
N VAL A 157 40.88 18.50 19.34
CA VAL A 157 41.19 17.07 19.30
C VAL A 157 40.10 16.37 18.50
N SER A 158 40.50 15.66 17.45
CA SER A 158 39.61 14.85 16.61
C SER A 158 40.15 13.43 16.51
N VAL A 159 39.28 12.47 16.80
CA VAL A 159 39.59 11.03 16.84
C VAL A 159 38.68 10.19 15.96
N LEU A 160 37.58 10.78 15.49
CA LEU A 160 36.63 10.08 14.62
C LEU A 160 37.13 10.04 13.18
N GLY A 161 36.84 8.95 12.48
CA GLY A 161 37.12 8.86 11.05
C GLY A 161 36.39 9.94 10.26
N MET A 162 37.05 10.51 9.24
CA MET A 162 36.54 11.65 8.44
C MET A 162 35.10 11.46 7.96
N LYS A 163 34.73 10.26 7.49
CA LYS A 163 33.37 9.96 7.01
C LYS A 163 32.33 10.06 8.14
N ARG A 164 32.62 9.50 9.31
CA ARG A 164 31.74 9.52 10.49
C ARG A 164 31.61 10.92 11.06
N SER A 165 32.73 11.65 11.17
CA SER A 165 32.76 13.05 11.60
C SER A 165 31.95 13.95 10.66
N ASN A 166 32.03 13.74 9.35
CA ASN A 166 31.22 14.47 8.37
C ASN A 166 29.72 14.18 8.51
N ILE A 167 29.31 12.92 8.68
CA ILE A 167 27.90 12.54 8.90
C ILE A 167 27.33 13.26 10.13
N ILE A 168 28.06 13.22 11.25
CA ILE A 168 27.65 13.88 12.50
C ILE A 168 27.60 15.40 12.31
N THR A 169 28.59 15.99 11.64
CA THR A 169 28.64 17.43 11.38
C THR A 169 27.48 17.89 10.49
N ILE A 170 27.10 17.09 9.50
CA ILE A 170 25.92 17.35 8.66
C ILE A 170 24.66 17.30 9.52
N ALA A 171 24.48 16.28 10.35
CA ALA A 171 23.31 16.17 11.20
C ALA A 171 23.21 17.32 12.22
N LEU A 172 24.35 17.76 12.77
CA LEU A 172 24.46 18.92 13.67
C LEU A 172 24.06 20.25 13.02
N SER A 173 24.07 20.35 11.68
CA SER A 173 23.57 21.56 11.01
C SER A 173 22.06 21.74 11.13
N SER A 174 21.33 20.63 11.34
CA SER A 174 19.88 20.58 11.47
C SER A 174 19.39 20.41 12.91
N LEU A 175 20.23 19.86 13.79
CA LEU A 175 19.89 19.61 15.18
C LEU A 175 20.15 20.84 16.05
N PRO A 176 19.41 21.00 17.16
CA PRO A 176 19.75 21.98 18.19
C PRO A 176 21.20 21.81 18.69
N PRO A 177 21.81 22.89 19.22
CA PRO A 177 23.14 22.83 19.80
C PRO A 177 23.28 21.67 20.80
N PRO A 178 24.39 20.91 20.81
CA PRO A 178 24.55 19.69 21.61
C PRO A 178 24.18 19.84 23.10
N ARG A 179 24.45 21.00 23.69
CA ARG A 179 24.11 21.34 25.08
C ARG A 179 22.61 21.28 25.40
N LEU A 180 21.74 21.45 24.41
CA LEU A 180 20.29 21.40 24.55
C LEU A 180 19.73 19.98 24.37
N LEU A 181 20.52 19.04 23.81
CA LEU A 181 20.05 17.69 23.53
C LEU A 181 19.77 16.89 24.82
N PRO A 182 20.66 16.84 25.83
CA PRO A 182 20.37 16.09 27.06
C PRO A 182 19.07 16.50 27.75
N PRO A 183 18.82 17.79 28.09
CA PRO A 183 17.59 18.17 28.76
C PRO A 183 16.36 17.85 27.90
N ALA A 184 16.40 18.10 26.59
CA ALA A 184 15.31 17.78 25.67
C ALA A 184 15.03 16.28 25.59
N ILE A 185 16.05 15.41 25.60
CA ILE A 185 15.89 13.95 25.59
C ILE A 185 15.40 13.43 26.95
N TYR A 186 15.82 14.02 28.07
CA TYR A 186 15.32 13.66 29.40
C TYR A 186 13.85 14.03 29.60
N SER A 187 13.42 15.18 29.09
CA SER A 187 12.03 15.64 29.16
C SER A 187 11.18 15.20 27.96
N MET A 188 11.79 14.60 26.93
CA MET A 188 11.21 14.28 25.61
C MET A 188 10.47 15.46 24.98
N ASP A 189 11.07 16.65 25.05
CA ASP A 189 10.41 17.90 24.67
C ASP A 189 10.25 18.06 23.15
N SER A 190 9.04 17.83 22.65
CA SER A 190 8.67 17.99 21.25
C SER A 190 8.71 19.43 20.72
N SER A 191 8.88 20.44 21.59
CA SER A 191 9.09 21.82 21.15
C SER A 191 10.55 22.11 20.78
N VAL A 192 11.48 21.28 21.24
CA VAL A 192 12.92 21.43 21.02
C VAL A 192 13.44 20.43 19.99
N LEU A 193 12.95 19.20 20.02
CA LEU A 193 13.28 18.16 19.04
C LEU A 193 11.99 17.64 18.42
N ASP A 194 11.88 17.77 17.10
CA ASP A 194 10.77 17.22 16.36
C ASP A 194 10.95 15.72 16.05
N ARG A 195 9.96 15.14 15.37
CA ARG A 195 9.98 13.74 14.95
C ARG A 195 11.23 13.37 14.13
N ASP A 196 11.61 14.24 13.21
CA ASP A 196 12.74 13.97 12.31
C ASP A 196 14.07 14.14 13.04
N ASP A 197 14.16 15.05 14.02
CA ASP A 197 15.31 15.22 14.90
C ASP A 197 15.55 13.96 15.74
N VAL A 198 14.49 13.39 16.32
CA VAL A 198 14.56 12.14 17.10
C VAL A 198 15.03 10.98 16.21
N GLN A 199 14.54 10.89 14.97
CA GLN A 199 14.97 9.85 14.05
C GLN A 199 16.44 10.02 13.64
N ARG A 200 16.89 11.25 13.38
CA ARG A 200 18.31 11.57 13.13
C ARG A 200 19.18 11.21 14.34
N LEU A 201 18.74 11.52 15.55
CA LEU A 201 19.47 11.16 16.78
C LEU A 201 19.64 9.66 16.96
N LYS A 202 18.68 8.83 16.52
CA LYS A 202 18.80 7.36 16.56
C LYS A 202 19.93 6.86 15.65
N GLU A 203 20.22 7.53 14.55
CA GLU A 203 21.33 7.21 13.64
C GLU A 203 22.69 7.70 14.17
N LEU A 204 22.67 8.64 15.12
CA LEU A 204 23.87 9.23 15.72
C LEU A 204 24.26 8.60 17.06
N ILE A 205 23.59 7.53 17.51
CA ILE A 205 23.92 6.87 18.77
C ILE A 205 25.42 6.49 18.76
N PRO A 206 26.22 7.00 19.72
CA PRO A 206 27.65 6.71 19.76
C PRO A 206 27.90 5.27 20.19
N THR A 207 28.92 4.62 19.62
CA THR A 207 29.36 3.30 20.07
C THR A 207 30.26 3.42 21.32
N GLU A 208 30.39 2.33 22.08
CA GLU A 208 31.22 2.35 23.29
C GLU A 208 32.71 2.57 22.95
N GLU A 209 33.16 2.07 21.79
CA GLU A 209 34.51 2.31 21.28
C GLU A 209 34.71 3.79 20.92
N GLU A 210 33.75 4.41 20.23
CA GLU A 210 33.77 5.84 19.89
C GLU A 210 33.86 6.69 21.17
N LEU A 211 33.04 6.38 22.18
CA LEU A 211 33.06 7.11 23.46
C LEU A 211 34.39 6.93 24.22
N SER A 212 34.96 5.72 24.21
CA SER A 212 36.23 5.42 24.87
C SER A 212 37.37 6.21 24.26
N LEU A 213 37.47 6.22 22.92
CA LEU A 213 38.47 7.00 22.19
C LEU A 213 38.35 8.51 22.46
N ILE A 214 37.12 9.04 22.47
CA ILE A 214 36.90 10.47 22.76
C ILE A 214 37.29 10.81 24.20
N LYS A 215 36.96 9.95 25.17
CA LYS A 215 37.33 10.13 26.58
C LYS A 215 38.84 10.08 26.79
N GLU A 216 39.53 9.13 26.18
CA GLU A 216 40.99 9.00 26.23
C GLU A 216 41.65 10.24 25.63
N ALA A 217 41.20 10.68 24.46
CA ALA A 217 41.77 11.84 23.79
C ALA A 217 41.55 13.15 24.57
N LYS A 218 40.41 13.28 25.26
CA LYS A 218 40.13 14.37 26.21
C LYS A 218 41.02 14.29 27.46
N ALA A 219 41.32 13.09 27.95
CA ALA A 219 42.21 12.89 29.10
C ALA A 219 43.68 13.18 28.75
N LEU A 220 44.12 12.84 27.54
CA LEU A 220 45.47 13.14 27.03
C LEU A 220 45.66 14.63 26.74
N ASN A 221 44.59 15.35 26.39
CA ASN A 221 44.64 16.78 26.07
C ASN A 221 43.57 17.59 26.84
N PRO A 222 43.65 17.71 28.17
CA PRO A 222 42.58 18.32 28.99
C PRO A 222 42.32 19.81 28.69
N HIS A 223 43.30 20.52 28.15
CA HIS A 223 43.23 21.96 27.87
C HIS A 223 42.79 22.28 26.43
N SER A 224 42.64 21.27 25.57
CA SER A 224 42.26 21.46 24.17
C SER A 224 40.77 21.15 23.98
N PRO A 225 40.00 21.99 23.25
CA PRO A 225 38.60 21.71 23.00
C PRO A 225 38.44 20.48 22.09
N LEU A 226 37.39 19.69 22.28
CA LEU A 226 37.04 18.64 21.32
C LEU A 226 36.48 19.26 20.03
N ALA A 227 36.67 18.59 18.91
CA ALA A 227 35.99 18.96 17.68
C ALA A 227 34.45 18.79 17.83
N PRO A 228 33.62 19.49 17.02
CA PRO A 228 32.17 19.54 17.22
C PRO A 228 31.48 18.16 17.19
N ALA A 229 31.94 17.25 16.34
CA ALA A 229 31.39 15.90 16.24
C ALA A 229 31.66 15.08 17.51
N GLU A 230 32.90 15.12 18.00
CA GLU A 230 33.35 14.47 19.24
C GLU A 230 32.64 15.05 20.46
N LEU A 231 32.45 16.38 20.52
CA LEU A 231 31.68 17.03 21.57
C LEU A 231 30.22 16.58 21.58
N CYS A 232 29.61 16.44 20.40
CA CYS A 232 28.24 15.94 20.27
C CYS A 232 28.12 14.49 20.77
N LEU A 233 28.96 13.58 20.27
CA LEU A 233 28.93 12.18 20.69
C LEU A 233 29.21 12.03 22.19
N LEU A 234 30.16 12.80 22.73
CA LEU A 234 30.42 12.79 24.18
C LEU A 234 29.19 13.25 24.97
N THR A 235 28.53 14.32 24.53
CA THR A 235 27.31 14.85 25.16
C THR A 235 26.16 13.84 25.10
N LEU A 236 25.99 13.13 23.98
CA LEU A 236 25.01 12.06 23.83
C LEU A 236 25.35 10.85 24.71
N GLY A 237 26.64 10.48 24.81
CA GLY A 237 27.11 9.37 25.63
C GLY A 237 26.99 9.58 27.14
N GLU A 238 26.82 10.82 27.59
CA GLU A 238 26.51 11.14 29.00
C GLU A 238 25.07 10.78 29.37
N ILE A 239 24.19 10.57 28.39
CA ILE A 239 22.78 10.24 28.60
C ILE A 239 22.65 8.72 28.87
N PRO A 240 22.24 8.30 30.08
CA PRO A 240 22.08 6.90 30.41
C PRO A 240 20.90 6.31 29.62
N HIS A 241 21.14 5.14 29.03
CA HIS A 241 20.16 4.42 28.21
C HIS A 241 19.59 5.28 27.06
N LEU A 242 20.45 6.08 26.42
CA LEU A 242 20.09 6.94 25.29
C LEU A 242 19.26 6.21 24.23
N ASN A 243 19.70 5.01 23.83
CA ASN A 243 19.00 4.21 22.82
C ASN A 243 17.55 3.91 23.23
N SER A 244 17.35 3.37 24.44
CA SER A 244 16.00 3.10 24.97
C SER A 244 15.15 4.37 25.03
N ARG A 245 15.68 5.51 25.48
CA ARG A 245 14.94 6.77 25.54
C ARG A 245 14.50 7.25 24.15
N LEU A 246 15.40 7.23 23.17
CA LEU A 246 15.09 7.63 21.79
C LEU A 246 14.12 6.66 21.11
N GLN A 247 14.22 5.36 21.37
CA GLN A 247 13.27 4.36 20.85
C GLN A 247 11.86 4.58 21.39
N LEU A 248 11.73 4.78 22.71
CA LEU A 248 10.43 5.06 23.34
C LEU A 248 9.81 6.36 22.82
N TRP A 249 10.63 7.40 22.67
CA TRP A 249 10.15 8.69 22.18
C TRP A 249 9.72 8.61 20.71
N ALA A 250 10.54 7.98 19.85
CA ALA A 250 10.18 7.77 18.46
C ALA A 250 8.87 7.00 18.33
N PHE A 251 8.71 5.89 19.07
CA PHE A 251 7.47 5.12 19.06
C PHE A 251 6.26 5.97 19.48
N ALA A 252 6.38 6.76 20.54
CA ALA A 252 5.30 7.64 20.99
C ALA A 252 4.93 8.69 19.93
N LEU A 253 5.88 9.20 19.15
CA LEU A 253 5.65 10.16 18.07
C LEU A 253 5.08 9.51 16.79
N ASP A 254 5.46 8.27 16.51
CA ASP A 254 5.08 7.55 15.28
C ASP A 254 3.76 6.78 15.41
N TYR A 255 3.30 6.51 16.63
CA TYR A 255 2.17 5.59 16.88
C TYR A 255 0.92 5.93 16.07
N ASP A 256 0.49 7.20 16.06
CA ASP A 256 -0.73 7.60 15.36
C ASP A 256 -0.62 7.39 13.84
N SER A 257 0.56 7.62 13.26
CA SER A 257 0.83 7.36 11.85
C SER A 257 0.79 5.86 11.55
N LEU A 258 1.44 5.05 12.39
CA LEU A 258 1.47 3.59 12.24
C LEU A 258 0.08 2.96 12.40
N GLU A 259 -0.75 3.50 13.30
CA GLU A 259 -2.14 3.07 13.46
C GLU A 259 -2.96 3.44 12.22
N LEU A 260 -2.80 4.66 11.70
CA LEU A 260 -3.53 5.13 10.52
C LEU A 260 -3.20 4.32 9.26
N GLU A 261 -1.92 3.93 9.09
CA GLU A 261 -1.46 3.06 8.00
C GLU A 261 -2.19 1.70 7.95
N VAL A 262 -2.72 1.24 9.09
CA VAL A 262 -3.53 0.02 9.17
C VAL A 262 -5.02 0.33 9.12
N ALA A 263 -5.47 1.37 9.84
CA ALA A 263 -6.89 1.69 9.99
C ALA A 263 -7.54 2.23 8.70
N GLU A 264 -6.85 3.09 7.94
CA GLU A 264 -7.40 3.70 6.72
C GLU A 264 -7.74 2.67 5.62
N PRO A 265 -6.86 1.70 5.29
CA PRO A 265 -7.21 0.61 4.37
C PRO A 265 -8.44 -0.18 4.80
N LEU A 266 -8.53 -0.54 6.08
CA LEU A 266 -9.67 -1.29 6.64
C LEU A 266 -10.97 -0.50 6.56
N PHE A 267 -10.92 0.81 6.85
CA PHE A 267 -12.07 1.70 6.73
C PHE A 267 -12.58 1.78 5.29
N HIS A 268 -11.67 1.92 4.33
CA HIS A 268 -12.04 1.93 2.91
C HIS A 268 -12.62 0.59 2.44
N LEU A 269 -12.07 -0.54 2.89
CA LEU A 269 -12.64 -1.86 2.57
C LEU A 269 -14.05 -2.03 3.13
N LYS A 270 -14.26 -1.62 4.38
CA LYS A 270 -15.59 -1.62 5.02
C LYS A 270 -16.60 -0.82 4.20
N LEU A 271 -16.27 0.43 3.88
CA LEU A 271 -17.15 1.31 3.11
C LEU A 271 -17.35 0.82 1.66
N ALA A 272 -16.34 0.17 1.07
CA ALA A 272 -16.44 -0.42 -0.27
C ALA A 272 -17.54 -1.50 -0.32
N MET A 273 -17.62 -2.36 0.69
CA MET A 273 -18.68 -3.37 0.80
C MET A 273 -20.07 -2.73 0.93
N GLU A 274 -20.19 -1.69 1.76
CA GLU A 274 -21.45 -0.97 1.96
C GLU A 274 -21.92 -0.27 0.68
N GLN A 275 -21.01 0.40 -0.03
CA GLN A 275 -21.30 1.06 -1.29
C GLN A 275 -21.75 0.07 -2.37
N LEU A 276 -21.06 -1.06 -2.51
CA LEU A 276 -21.46 -2.11 -3.47
C LEU A 276 -22.78 -2.76 -3.10
N ALA A 277 -22.98 -3.06 -1.81
CA ALA A 277 -24.21 -3.63 -1.32
C ALA A 277 -25.39 -2.69 -1.55
N ALA A 278 -25.22 -1.37 -1.36
CA ALA A 278 -26.29 -0.37 -1.50
C ALA A 278 -26.55 0.07 -2.95
N SER A 279 -25.56 -0.02 -3.84
CA SER A 279 -25.65 0.52 -5.20
C SER A 279 -26.70 -0.21 -6.05
N GLN A 280 -27.79 0.50 -6.38
CA GLN A 280 -28.82 -0.02 -7.27
C GLN A 280 -28.30 -0.18 -8.70
N THR A 281 -27.48 0.75 -9.17
CA THR A 281 -26.81 0.67 -10.48
C THR A 281 -25.99 -0.60 -10.60
N PHE A 282 -25.21 -0.94 -9.57
CA PHE A 282 -24.40 -2.16 -9.56
C PHE A 282 -25.28 -3.42 -9.71
N ARG A 283 -26.38 -3.50 -8.96
CA ARG A 283 -27.34 -4.62 -9.09
C ARG A 283 -27.95 -4.72 -10.50
N CYS A 284 -28.35 -3.59 -11.08
CA CYS A 284 -28.88 -3.54 -12.44
C CYS A 284 -27.85 -4.03 -13.47
N ILE A 285 -26.58 -3.61 -13.33
CA ILE A 285 -25.48 -4.10 -14.18
C ILE A 285 -25.34 -5.61 -14.07
N LEU A 286 -25.25 -6.17 -12.86
CA LEU A 286 -25.10 -7.61 -12.66
C LEU A 286 -26.28 -8.39 -13.26
N ALA A 287 -27.52 -7.90 -13.09
CA ALA A 287 -28.70 -8.52 -13.66
C ALA A 287 -28.67 -8.52 -15.20
N THR A 288 -28.32 -7.39 -15.82
CA THR A 288 -28.22 -7.27 -17.27
C THR A 288 -27.13 -8.19 -17.84
N VAL A 289 -25.95 -8.22 -17.21
CA VAL A 289 -24.84 -9.10 -17.63
C VAL A 289 -25.23 -10.57 -17.47
N LEU A 290 -25.88 -10.95 -16.37
CA LEU A 290 -26.35 -12.33 -16.16
C LEU A 290 -27.37 -12.75 -17.21
N ALA A 291 -28.33 -11.89 -17.53
CA ALA A 291 -29.36 -12.18 -18.53
C ALA A 291 -28.75 -12.38 -19.93
N ILE A 292 -27.85 -11.49 -20.35
CA ILE A 292 -27.14 -11.62 -21.63
C ILE A 292 -26.26 -12.87 -21.63
N GLY A 293 -25.51 -13.12 -20.55
CA GLY A 293 -24.64 -14.29 -20.43
C GLY A 293 -25.42 -15.61 -20.51
N ASN A 294 -26.57 -15.70 -19.84
CA ASN A 294 -27.44 -16.88 -19.91
C ASN A 294 -27.97 -17.12 -21.32
N PHE A 295 -28.39 -16.06 -22.01
CA PHE A 295 -28.83 -16.15 -23.40
C PHE A 295 -27.69 -16.63 -24.33
N LEU A 296 -26.52 -15.98 -24.27
CA LEU A 296 -25.39 -16.29 -25.14
C LEU A 296 -24.82 -17.69 -24.90
N ASN A 297 -24.83 -18.16 -23.65
CA ASN A 297 -24.31 -19.49 -23.29
C ASN A 297 -25.37 -20.60 -23.37
N GLY A 298 -26.64 -20.27 -23.63
CA GLY A 298 -27.74 -21.24 -23.60
C GLY A 298 -27.92 -21.92 -22.25
N CYS A 299 -27.62 -21.21 -21.15
CA CYS A 299 -27.64 -21.76 -19.79
C CYS A 299 -28.59 -20.97 -18.86
N LYS A 300 -28.81 -21.49 -17.65
CA LYS A 300 -29.64 -20.86 -16.61
C LYS A 300 -28.83 -20.69 -15.32
N ALA A 301 -27.68 -20.01 -15.44
CA ALA A 301 -26.88 -19.67 -14.28
C ALA A 301 -27.63 -18.68 -13.37
N ARG A 302 -27.43 -18.81 -12.05
CA ARG A 302 -28.03 -17.91 -11.05
C ARG A 302 -27.10 -16.76 -10.67
N GLY A 303 -25.85 -16.80 -11.11
CA GLY A 303 -24.81 -15.82 -10.82
C GLY A 303 -23.54 -16.15 -11.60
N PHE A 304 -22.58 -15.26 -11.55
CA PHE A 304 -21.28 -15.41 -12.18
C PHE A 304 -20.20 -14.75 -11.29
N GLU A 305 -18.95 -15.17 -11.46
CA GLU A 305 -17.83 -14.59 -10.73
C GLU A 305 -17.54 -13.17 -11.22
N LEU A 306 -17.40 -12.21 -10.29
CA LEU A 306 -17.24 -10.80 -10.63
C LEU A 306 -15.94 -10.49 -11.38
N SER A 307 -14.95 -11.40 -11.34
CA SER A 307 -13.74 -11.30 -12.17
C SER A 307 -14.05 -11.24 -13.68
N TYR A 308 -15.20 -11.76 -14.10
CA TYR A 308 -15.66 -11.70 -15.48
C TYR A 308 -16.00 -10.28 -15.96
N LEU A 309 -16.32 -9.34 -15.05
CA LEU A 309 -16.63 -7.96 -15.41
C LEU A 309 -15.50 -7.31 -16.23
N GLY A 310 -14.23 -7.62 -15.91
CA GLY A 310 -13.07 -7.15 -16.65
C GLY A 310 -12.92 -7.73 -18.07
N LYS A 311 -13.73 -8.73 -18.44
CA LYS A 311 -13.70 -9.37 -19.77
C LYS A 311 -14.78 -8.82 -20.71
N LEU A 312 -15.77 -8.06 -20.20
CA LEU A 312 -16.88 -7.53 -21.00
C LEU A 312 -16.41 -6.59 -22.11
N SER A 313 -15.33 -5.85 -21.87
CA SER A 313 -14.68 -4.98 -22.86
C SER A 313 -13.79 -5.72 -23.85
N GLN A 314 -13.63 -7.04 -23.73
CA GLN A 314 -12.80 -7.87 -24.61
C GLN A 314 -13.65 -8.70 -25.58
N VAL A 315 -14.81 -9.17 -25.11
CA VAL A 315 -15.80 -9.85 -25.96
C VAL A 315 -16.37 -8.86 -26.98
N ARG A 316 -16.49 -9.28 -28.23
CA ARG A 316 -16.96 -8.45 -29.36
C ARG A 316 -18.14 -9.16 -30.03
N ASP A 317 -19.14 -8.42 -30.47
CA ASP A 317 -20.16 -9.00 -31.35
C ASP A 317 -19.58 -9.33 -32.73
N THR A 318 -20.30 -10.18 -33.47
CA THR A 318 -19.85 -10.72 -34.76
C THR A 318 -20.12 -9.78 -35.93
N TYR A 319 -20.97 -8.77 -35.75
CA TYR A 319 -21.51 -7.97 -36.83
C TYR A 319 -20.85 -6.58 -36.91
N THR A 320 -21.05 -5.76 -35.87
CA THR A 320 -20.45 -4.42 -35.74
C THR A 320 -19.06 -4.43 -35.09
N ARG A 321 -18.64 -5.58 -34.54
CA ARG A 321 -17.37 -5.72 -33.78
C ARG A 321 -17.29 -4.75 -32.60
N GLN A 322 -18.43 -4.42 -31.99
CA GLN A 322 -18.48 -3.60 -30.79
C GLN A 322 -18.29 -4.45 -29.52
N PRO A 323 -17.74 -3.87 -28.44
CA PRO A 323 -17.57 -4.58 -27.18
C PRO A 323 -18.91 -5.02 -26.57
N LEU A 324 -18.95 -6.17 -25.90
CA LEU A 324 -20.13 -6.62 -25.15
C LEU A 324 -20.55 -5.59 -24.09
N LEU A 325 -19.59 -4.90 -23.47
CA LEU A 325 -19.86 -3.79 -22.56
C LEU A 325 -20.74 -2.69 -23.18
N LEU A 326 -20.58 -2.39 -24.47
CA LEU A 326 -21.41 -1.40 -25.16
C LEU A 326 -22.87 -1.86 -25.18
N HIS A 327 -23.11 -3.11 -25.59
CA HIS A 327 -24.45 -3.71 -25.64
C HIS A 327 -25.10 -3.74 -24.26
N VAL A 328 -24.34 -4.08 -23.22
CA VAL A 328 -24.77 -4.00 -21.81
C VAL A 328 -25.20 -2.57 -21.46
N CYS A 329 -24.39 -1.56 -21.79
CA CYS A 329 -24.70 -0.15 -21.49
C CYS A 329 -25.98 0.32 -22.20
N VAL A 330 -26.14 -0.01 -23.48
CA VAL A 330 -27.32 0.43 -24.26
C VAL A 330 -28.60 -0.17 -23.68
N LEU A 331 -28.60 -1.48 -23.41
CA LEU A 331 -29.74 -2.18 -22.83
C LEU A 331 -30.05 -1.69 -21.42
N LEU A 332 -29.02 -1.45 -20.62
CA LEU A 332 -29.18 -0.95 -19.26
C LEU A 332 -29.76 0.47 -19.24
N LEU A 333 -29.35 1.36 -20.15
CA LEU A 333 -29.94 2.70 -20.30
C LEU A 333 -31.39 2.67 -20.81
N GLN A 334 -31.82 1.59 -21.49
CA GLN A 334 -33.22 1.40 -21.90
C GLN A 334 -34.08 0.88 -20.73
N LEU A 335 -33.60 -0.15 -20.02
CA LEU A 335 -34.35 -0.79 -18.94
C LEU A 335 -34.32 0.02 -17.63
N TYR A 336 -33.19 0.68 -17.36
CA TYR A 336 -32.91 1.40 -16.12
C TYR A 336 -32.33 2.78 -16.43
N PRO A 337 -33.12 3.72 -17.00
CA PRO A 337 -32.64 5.05 -17.39
C PRO A 337 -32.13 5.89 -16.20
N GLN A 338 -32.56 5.57 -14.98
CA GLN A 338 -32.13 6.23 -13.74
C GLN A 338 -30.79 5.70 -13.19
N SER A 339 -30.17 4.72 -13.86
CA SER A 339 -28.86 4.20 -13.47
C SER A 339 -27.78 5.28 -13.54
N SER A 340 -26.93 5.30 -12.52
CA SER A 340 -25.76 6.19 -12.43
C SER A 340 -24.61 5.71 -13.33
N ASP A 341 -23.46 6.39 -13.27
CA ASP A 341 -22.23 5.94 -13.93
C ASP A 341 -21.45 4.87 -13.15
N LEU A 342 -22.00 4.38 -12.02
CA LEU A 342 -21.39 3.47 -11.05
C LEU A 342 -20.11 4.00 -10.38
N TYR A 343 -19.12 4.46 -11.15
CA TYR A 343 -17.81 4.89 -10.65
C TYR A 343 -17.91 5.99 -9.59
N SER A 344 -18.83 6.94 -9.77
CA SER A 344 -19.10 8.01 -8.81
C SER A 344 -19.69 7.49 -7.48
N ASP A 345 -20.38 6.35 -7.50
CA ASP A 345 -21.06 5.78 -6.33
C ASP A 345 -20.13 4.91 -5.47
N ILE A 346 -19.02 4.42 -6.05
CA ILE A 346 -18.15 3.40 -5.45
C ILE A 346 -16.73 3.89 -5.15
N ASN A 347 -16.56 5.17 -4.80
CA ASN A 347 -15.25 5.77 -4.54
C ASN A 347 -14.43 5.00 -3.47
N ALA A 348 -15.08 4.39 -2.47
CA ALA A 348 -14.37 3.59 -1.48
C ALA A 348 -13.78 2.31 -2.06
N VAL A 349 -14.43 1.68 -3.05
CA VAL A 349 -13.89 0.52 -3.79
C VAL A 349 -12.60 0.90 -4.51
N THR A 350 -12.59 2.05 -5.19
CA THR A 350 -11.41 2.58 -5.88
C THR A 350 -10.24 2.84 -4.92
N LYS A 351 -10.53 3.31 -3.69
CA LYS A 351 -9.50 3.50 -2.66
C LYS A 351 -9.04 2.16 -2.09
N ALA A 352 -9.96 1.27 -1.72
CA ALA A 352 -9.70 -0.05 -1.16
C ALA A 352 -8.82 -0.92 -2.07
N GLY A 353 -8.97 -0.78 -3.40
CA GLY A 353 -8.15 -1.47 -4.39
C GLY A 353 -6.70 -0.97 -4.51
N LYS A 354 -6.31 0.13 -3.85
CA LYS A 354 -4.93 0.64 -3.90
C LYS A 354 -4.02 0.04 -2.82
N PHE A 355 -4.59 -0.50 -1.77
CA PHE A 355 -3.86 -1.03 -0.63
C PHE A 355 -3.49 -2.50 -0.85
N ASP A 356 -2.42 -2.96 -0.18
CA ASP A 356 -2.05 -4.37 -0.08
C ASP A 356 -2.40 -4.86 1.33
N TYR A 357 -3.41 -5.72 1.44
CA TYR A 357 -3.89 -6.18 2.74
C TYR A 357 -2.93 -7.17 3.42
N SER A 358 -2.00 -7.76 2.68
CA SER A 358 -0.89 -8.54 3.25
C SER A 358 0.10 -7.61 3.97
N LEU A 359 0.38 -6.45 3.36
CA LEU A 359 1.19 -5.41 3.99
C LEU A 359 0.47 -4.81 5.22
N VAL A 360 -0.85 -4.58 5.15
CA VAL A 360 -1.64 -4.12 6.31
C VAL A 360 -1.52 -5.07 7.50
N GLN A 361 -1.61 -6.38 7.28
CA GLN A 361 -1.39 -7.40 8.31
C GLN A 361 0.05 -7.37 8.85
N SER A 362 1.05 -7.18 7.99
CA SER A 362 2.45 -7.04 8.40
C SER A 362 2.66 -5.80 9.27
N ASN A 363 2.11 -4.65 8.87
CA ASN A 363 2.19 -3.39 9.60
C ASN A 363 1.52 -3.51 10.99
N LEU A 364 0.36 -4.16 11.08
CA LEU A 364 -0.30 -4.46 12.36
C LEU A 364 0.59 -5.32 13.27
N SER A 365 1.22 -6.35 12.70
CA SER A 365 2.12 -7.25 13.44
C SER A 365 3.38 -6.52 13.91
N GLN A 366 3.93 -5.63 13.07
CA GLN A 366 5.06 -4.78 13.40
C GLN A 366 4.70 -3.78 14.50
N LEU A 367 3.53 -3.13 14.43
CA LEU A 367 3.04 -2.21 15.46
C LEU A 367 2.88 -2.94 16.81
N GLU A 368 2.39 -4.17 16.80
CA GLU A 368 2.32 -5.01 18.00
C GLU A 368 3.71 -5.32 18.57
N ALA A 369 4.67 -5.71 17.72
CA ALA A 369 6.04 -5.96 18.14
C ALA A 369 6.70 -4.70 18.73
N LEU A 370 6.50 -3.54 18.10
CA LEU A 370 7.01 -2.24 18.57
C LEU A 370 6.38 -1.84 19.90
N CYS A 371 5.08 -2.06 20.09
CA CYS A 371 4.41 -1.80 21.37
C CYS A 371 4.99 -2.68 22.49
N LYS A 372 5.16 -3.99 22.24
CA LYS A 372 5.78 -4.93 23.20
C LYS A 372 7.22 -4.53 23.52
N ALA A 373 8.02 -4.22 22.50
CA ALA A 373 9.40 -3.78 22.68
C ALA A 373 9.48 -2.49 23.50
N SER A 374 8.59 -1.53 23.25
CA SER A 374 8.53 -0.26 23.99
C SER A 374 8.23 -0.50 25.47
N TRP A 375 7.30 -1.39 25.81
CA TRP A 375 7.07 -1.77 27.20
C TRP A 375 8.30 -2.38 27.88
N GLU A 376 9.06 -3.21 27.18
CA GLU A 376 10.29 -3.78 27.74
C GLU A 376 11.38 -2.73 27.94
N GLN A 377 11.56 -1.82 26.98
CA GLN A 377 12.49 -0.68 27.13
C GLN A 377 12.11 0.22 28.31
N LEU A 378 10.82 0.45 28.52
CA LEU A 378 10.33 1.21 29.67
C LEU A 378 10.68 0.51 31.00
N LYS A 379 10.50 -0.81 31.09
CA LYS A 379 10.90 -1.59 32.28
C LYS A 379 12.39 -1.50 32.56
N ILE A 380 13.23 -1.53 31.52
CA ILE A 380 14.69 -1.39 31.65
C ILE A 380 15.04 -0.01 32.22
N LEU A 381 14.44 1.06 31.68
CA LEU A 381 14.64 2.42 32.17
C LEU A 381 14.22 2.58 33.63
N ASP A 382 13.05 2.05 34.01
CA ASP A 382 12.56 2.11 35.38
C ASP A 382 13.48 1.38 36.36
N LYS A 383 13.99 0.20 35.99
CA LYS A 383 14.95 -0.57 36.80
C LYS A 383 16.27 0.17 36.97
N ALA A 384 16.79 0.78 35.89
CA ALA A 384 18.04 1.52 35.93
C ALA A 384 17.96 2.77 36.83
N GLU A 385 16.82 3.46 36.80
CA GLU A 385 16.61 4.66 37.59
C GLU A 385 16.38 4.34 39.08
N LYS A 386 15.68 3.25 39.42
CA LYS A 386 15.57 2.77 40.80
C LYS A 386 16.95 2.48 41.41
N LYS A 387 17.81 1.75 40.68
CA LYS A 387 19.20 1.49 41.10
C LYS A 387 20.01 2.77 41.30
N THR A 388 19.79 3.78 40.45
CA THR A 388 20.50 5.06 40.54
C THR A 388 20.04 5.87 41.76
N LYS A 389 18.74 5.89 42.06
CA LYS A 389 18.18 6.53 43.26
C LYS A 389 18.68 5.86 44.54
N GLU A 390 18.61 4.54 44.63
CA GLU A 390 19.11 3.76 45.78
C GLU A 390 20.62 4.00 46.04
N ARG A 391 21.42 4.13 44.97
CA ARG A 391 22.85 4.43 45.08
C ARG A 391 23.12 5.85 45.57
N ASN A 392 22.30 6.82 45.17
CA ASN A 392 22.42 8.22 45.59
C ASN A 392 21.91 8.44 47.02
N GLU A 393 20.83 7.78 47.44
CA GLU A 393 20.33 7.80 48.82
C GLU A 393 21.31 7.17 49.81
N LYS A 394 22.02 6.10 49.42
CA LYS A 394 23.12 5.54 50.23
C LYS A 394 24.35 6.45 50.34
N LYS A 395 24.49 7.46 49.47
CA LYS A 395 25.66 8.35 49.40
C LYS A 395 25.41 9.75 50.00
N ARG A 396 24.16 10.21 50.04
CA ARG A 396 23.74 11.47 50.67
C ARG A 396 22.78 11.13 51.81
N GLY A 397 23.27 11.18 53.05
CA GLY A 397 22.39 11.21 54.21
C GLY A 397 21.47 12.42 54.13
N GLY A 398 20.16 12.15 54.10
CA GLY A 398 19.02 13.07 54.26
C GLY A 398 19.24 14.53 53.83
N GLY A 399 18.77 14.90 52.65
CA GLY A 399 18.72 16.31 52.23
C GLY A 399 17.91 16.47 50.94
N SER A 400 16.80 17.17 51.08
CA SER A 400 15.77 17.48 50.07
C SER A 400 16.33 18.04 48.76
N ASP A 401 16.01 17.37 47.66
CA ASP A 401 15.72 17.97 46.34
C ASP A 401 14.81 16.99 45.57
N ALA A 402 13.68 16.65 46.19
CA ALA A 402 12.62 15.87 45.59
C ALA A 402 11.58 16.81 44.96
N LEU A 403 12.02 17.60 43.98
CA LEU A 403 11.11 18.19 43.00
C LEU A 403 11.54 17.71 41.61
N ALA A 404 11.57 16.39 41.45
CA ALA A 404 11.64 15.77 40.14
C ALA A 404 10.34 16.14 39.42
N SER A 405 10.44 17.11 38.51
CA SER A 405 9.38 17.66 37.68
C SER A 405 8.31 16.62 37.34
N GLU A 406 7.17 16.74 38.01
CA GLU A 406 5.94 15.94 37.85
C GLU A 406 5.35 16.07 36.41
N GLY A 407 5.92 16.98 35.59
CA GLY A 407 5.58 17.22 34.19
C GLY A 407 6.53 16.61 33.14
N SER A 408 7.62 15.92 33.54
CA SER A 408 8.49 15.24 32.56
C SER A 408 7.72 14.09 31.88
N LEU A 409 7.85 13.94 30.55
CA LEU A 409 7.22 12.86 29.77
C LEU A 409 7.45 11.45 30.34
N ARG A 410 8.46 11.26 31.18
CA ARG A 410 8.69 10.06 31.98
C ARG A 410 7.46 9.55 32.74
N HIS A 411 6.66 10.43 33.36
CA HIS A 411 5.43 10.02 34.06
C HIS A 411 4.22 9.87 33.12
N ARG A 412 4.33 10.39 31.89
CA ARG A 412 3.31 10.29 30.84
C ARG A 412 3.49 9.05 29.98
N LEU A 413 4.71 8.58 29.74
CA LEU A 413 5.01 7.40 28.91
C LEU A 413 4.22 6.14 29.31
N PRO A 414 4.13 5.75 30.61
CA PRO A 414 3.31 4.59 30.97
C PRO A 414 1.82 4.78 30.64
N LYS A 415 1.30 6.02 30.72
CA LYS A 415 -0.09 6.32 30.35
C LYS A 415 -0.27 6.26 28.84
N ILE A 416 0.64 6.88 28.07
CA ILE A 416 0.65 6.84 26.61
C ILE A 416 0.72 5.39 26.11
N PHE A 417 1.63 4.58 26.64
CA PHE A 417 1.76 3.19 26.19
C PHE A 417 0.58 2.32 26.61
N LYS A 418 -0.06 2.61 27.74
CA LYS A 418 -1.31 1.95 28.10
C LYS A 418 -2.43 2.30 27.11
N GLU A 419 -2.55 3.57 26.74
CA GLU A 419 -3.49 4.02 25.71
C GLU A 419 -3.19 3.38 24.34
N CYS A 420 -1.92 3.36 23.92
CA CYS A 420 -1.47 2.67 22.71
C CYS A 420 -1.78 1.16 22.75
N GLU A 421 -1.67 0.51 23.90
CA GLU A 421 -2.01 -0.91 24.05
C GLU A 421 -3.52 -1.14 23.90
N GLU A 422 -4.34 -0.28 24.52
CA GLU A 422 -5.80 -0.34 24.41
C GLU A 422 -6.26 -0.08 22.96
N ARG A 423 -5.72 0.95 22.31
CA ARG A 423 -5.97 1.26 20.89
C ARG A 423 -5.51 0.13 19.97
N LEU A 424 -4.37 -0.49 20.23
CA LEU A 424 -3.89 -1.65 19.46
C LEU A 424 -4.83 -2.85 19.59
N LYS A 425 -5.42 -3.10 20.77
CA LYS A 425 -6.43 -4.15 20.95
C LYS A 425 -7.66 -3.89 20.08
N VAL A 426 -8.13 -2.63 20.05
CA VAL A 426 -9.22 -2.20 19.16
C VAL A 426 -8.84 -2.40 17.70
N LEU A 427 -7.65 -1.95 17.27
CA LEU A 427 -7.16 -2.10 15.90
C LEU A 427 -7.11 -3.58 15.45
N LYS A 428 -6.67 -4.49 16.33
CA LYS A 428 -6.69 -5.94 16.06
C LYS A 428 -8.10 -6.49 15.89
N ALA A 429 -9.05 -6.04 16.71
CA ALA A 429 -10.45 -6.44 16.59
C ALA A 429 -11.05 -5.91 15.29
N VAL A 430 -10.83 -4.63 14.96
CA VAL A 430 -11.27 -4.00 13.72
C VAL A 430 -10.71 -4.74 12.50
N HIS A 431 -9.40 -5.01 12.47
CA HIS A 431 -8.78 -5.77 11.38
C HIS A 431 -9.48 -7.12 11.17
N ARG A 432 -9.60 -7.92 12.22
CA ARG A 432 -10.26 -9.24 12.14
C ARG A 432 -11.71 -9.12 11.65
N ARG A 433 -12.50 -8.21 12.22
CA ARG A 433 -13.92 -8.04 11.88
C ARG A 433 -14.12 -7.56 10.45
N VAL A 434 -13.32 -6.60 9.97
CA VAL A 434 -13.40 -6.12 8.58
C VAL A 434 -13.06 -7.23 7.59
N ILE A 435 -12.02 -8.04 7.86
CA ILE A 435 -11.68 -9.17 6.99
C ILE A 435 -12.79 -10.24 7.00
N ASN A 436 -13.34 -10.56 8.17
CA ASN A 436 -14.47 -11.50 8.26
C ASN A 436 -15.71 -10.98 7.56
N ARG A 437 -16.02 -9.69 7.68
CA ARG A 437 -17.10 -9.03 6.94
C ARG A 437 -16.86 -9.09 5.43
N PHE A 438 -15.62 -8.94 4.97
CA PHE A 438 -15.26 -9.13 3.56
C PHE A 438 -15.51 -10.56 3.08
N HIS A 439 -15.12 -11.57 3.86
CA HIS A 439 -15.45 -12.96 3.55
C HIS A 439 -16.97 -13.20 3.49
N SER A 440 -17.73 -12.68 4.46
CA SER A 440 -19.19 -12.76 4.44
C SER A 440 -19.81 -12.01 3.26
N PHE A 441 -19.22 -10.88 2.84
CA PHE A 441 -19.66 -10.15 1.67
C PHE A 441 -19.42 -10.94 0.37
N LEU A 442 -18.29 -11.66 0.25
CA LEU A 442 -18.05 -12.56 -0.88
C LEU A 442 -19.05 -13.73 -0.91
N LEU A 443 -19.38 -14.30 0.24
CA LEU A 443 -20.44 -15.30 0.35
C LEU A 443 -21.81 -14.74 -0.08
N PHE A 444 -22.12 -13.51 0.33
CA PHE A 444 -23.32 -12.79 -0.12
C PHE A 444 -23.36 -12.61 -1.65
N LEU A 445 -22.21 -12.41 -2.29
CA LEU A 445 -22.09 -12.36 -3.76
C LEU A 445 -22.15 -13.74 -4.44
N GLY A 446 -22.26 -14.82 -3.68
CA GLY A 446 -22.40 -16.19 -4.19
C GLY A 446 -21.09 -16.94 -4.39
N TYR A 447 -19.98 -16.47 -3.82
CA TYR A 447 -18.69 -17.16 -3.90
C TYR A 447 -18.70 -18.41 -3.00
N SER A 448 -18.03 -19.47 -3.43
CA SER A 448 -17.85 -20.66 -2.58
C SER A 448 -16.81 -20.38 -1.49
N ARG A 449 -16.84 -21.13 -0.37
CA ARG A 449 -15.83 -21.00 0.71
C ARG A 449 -14.39 -21.14 0.22
N ALA A 450 -14.14 -22.00 -0.78
CA ALA A 450 -12.82 -22.12 -1.40
C ALA A 450 -12.42 -20.83 -2.13
N MET A 451 -13.31 -20.28 -2.96
CA MET A 451 -13.07 -19.03 -3.68
C MET A 451 -12.86 -17.84 -2.74
N VAL A 452 -13.59 -17.80 -1.62
CA VAL A 452 -13.44 -16.75 -0.60
C VAL A 452 -12.00 -16.71 -0.06
N ARG A 453 -11.40 -17.88 0.22
CA ARG A 453 -10.02 -17.98 0.72
C ARG A 453 -8.98 -17.52 -0.31
N ASP A 454 -9.26 -17.71 -1.59
CA ASP A 454 -8.34 -17.36 -2.68
C ASP A 454 -8.53 -15.93 -3.19
N THR A 455 -9.66 -15.28 -2.85
CA THR A 455 -9.99 -13.95 -3.36
C THR A 455 -9.36 -12.87 -2.48
N LYS A 456 -8.36 -12.18 -3.02
CA LYS A 456 -7.74 -11.03 -2.38
C LYS A 456 -8.62 -9.79 -2.49
N ALA A 457 -8.73 -9.04 -1.39
CA ALA A 457 -9.56 -7.83 -1.32
C ALA A 457 -9.11 -6.75 -2.32
N GLU A 458 -7.81 -6.59 -2.50
CA GLU A 458 -7.24 -5.63 -3.44
C GLU A 458 -7.55 -5.97 -4.90
N ASP A 459 -7.48 -7.25 -5.28
CA ASP A 459 -7.72 -7.70 -6.66
C ASP A 459 -9.22 -7.66 -7.00
N PHE A 460 -10.06 -8.01 -6.03
CA PHE A 460 -11.50 -7.85 -6.09
C PHE A 460 -11.88 -6.37 -6.34
N CYS A 461 -11.38 -5.47 -5.48
CA CYS A 461 -11.67 -4.04 -5.59
C CYS A 461 -11.12 -3.42 -6.89
N LYS A 462 -9.90 -3.80 -7.31
CA LYS A 462 -9.30 -3.33 -8.58
C LYS A 462 -10.15 -3.75 -9.78
N THR A 463 -10.66 -4.97 -9.80
CA THR A 463 -11.48 -5.45 -10.92
C THR A 463 -12.75 -4.62 -11.06
N ILE A 464 -13.46 -4.37 -9.95
CA ILE A 464 -14.69 -3.57 -9.95
C ILE A 464 -14.38 -2.10 -10.27
N SER A 465 -13.30 -1.54 -9.73
CA SER A 465 -12.86 -0.18 -10.02
C SER A 465 -12.52 0.01 -11.50
N ASN A 466 -11.78 -0.92 -12.11
CA ASN A 466 -11.44 -0.84 -13.53
C ASN A 466 -12.68 -0.98 -14.40
N PHE A 467 -13.54 -1.96 -14.09
CA PHE A 467 -14.80 -2.15 -14.79
C PHE A 467 -15.69 -0.90 -14.73
N SER A 468 -15.83 -0.27 -13.56
CA SER A 468 -16.68 0.91 -13.41
C SER A 468 -16.16 2.13 -14.20
N LEU A 469 -14.83 2.29 -14.35
CA LEU A 469 -14.24 3.31 -15.23
C LEU A 469 -14.56 3.06 -16.71
N GLU A 470 -14.42 1.80 -17.14
CA GLU A 470 -14.78 1.40 -18.50
C GLU A 470 -16.27 1.62 -18.76
N TYR A 471 -17.12 1.16 -17.84
CA TYR A 471 -18.57 1.36 -17.89
C TYR A 471 -18.95 2.84 -17.98
N ARG A 472 -18.37 3.70 -17.13
CA ARG A 472 -18.61 5.15 -17.16
C ARG A 472 -18.30 5.74 -18.53
N SER A 473 -17.12 5.39 -19.08
CA SER A 473 -16.67 5.89 -20.39
C SER A 473 -17.58 5.43 -21.52
N THR A 474 -17.96 4.14 -21.51
CA THR A 474 -18.87 3.56 -22.50
C THR A 474 -20.27 4.15 -22.40
N ARG A 475 -20.82 4.27 -21.18
CA ARG A 475 -22.13 4.90 -20.92
C ARG A 475 -22.18 6.33 -21.44
N GLN A 476 -21.13 7.13 -21.18
CA GLN A 476 -21.05 8.49 -21.68
C GLN A 476 -21.01 8.53 -23.22
N ALA A 477 -20.25 7.63 -23.87
CA ALA A 477 -20.23 7.55 -25.32
C ALA A 477 -21.61 7.21 -25.92
N VAL A 478 -22.35 6.28 -25.30
CA VAL A 478 -23.72 5.92 -25.72
C VAL A 478 -24.68 7.10 -25.61
N LEU A 479 -24.62 7.84 -24.50
CA LEU A 479 -25.48 9.02 -24.31
C LEU A 479 -25.17 10.13 -25.33
N MET A 480 -23.88 10.43 -25.54
CA MET A 480 -23.46 11.41 -26.54
C MET A 480 -23.87 11.00 -27.96
N GLN A 481 -23.86 9.70 -28.27
CA GLN A 481 -24.33 9.21 -29.56
C GLN A 481 -25.84 9.40 -29.72
N ARG A 482 -26.65 9.03 -28.71
CA ARG A 482 -28.11 9.25 -28.72
C ARG A 482 -28.47 10.73 -28.88
N GLU A 483 -27.76 11.63 -28.19
CA GLU A 483 -27.99 13.07 -28.32
C GLU A 483 -27.72 13.57 -29.75
N ARG A 484 -26.63 13.11 -30.39
CA ARG A 484 -26.31 13.45 -31.78
C ARG A 484 -27.36 12.93 -32.76
N GLU A 485 -27.89 11.74 -32.52
CA GLU A 485 -28.94 11.15 -33.35
C GLU A 485 -30.27 11.91 -33.21
N CYS A 486 -30.65 12.29 -31.98
CA CYS A 486 -31.81 13.17 -31.74
C CYS A 486 -31.67 14.55 -32.38
N GLN A 487 -30.47 15.14 -32.39
CA GLN A 487 -30.23 16.44 -33.04
C GLN A 487 -30.35 16.34 -34.57
N LYS A 488 -29.91 15.23 -35.17
CA LYS A 488 -30.04 15.00 -36.61
C LYS A 488 -31.50 14.78 -37.01
N SER A 489 -32.24 13.95 -36.30
CA SER A 489 -33.66 13.67 -36.61
C SER A 489 -34.58 14.87 -36.37
N GLY A 490 -34.27 15.75 -35.40
CA GLY A 490 -34.99 17.00 -35.20
C GLY A 490 -34.76 18.07 -36.28
N SER A 491 -33.70 17.94 -37.08
CA SER A 491 -33.36 18.87 -38.16
C SER A 491 -33.92 18.48 -39.54
N GLU A 492 -34.39 17.24 -39.70
CA GLU A 492 -35.05 16.75 -40.91
C GLU A 492 -36.57 16.95 -40.83
N SER A 493 -37.05 18.20 -41.04
CA SER A 493 -38.46 18.42 -41.38
C SER A 493 -38.71 18.11 -42.86
N PRO A 494 -39.78 17.37 -43.25
CA PRO A 494 -39.99 16.97 -44.63
C PRO A 494 -40.42 18.16 -45.50
N GLY A 495 -39.50 18.67 -46.31
CA GLY A 495 -39.84 19.53 -47.45
C GLY A 495 -40.53 18.71 -48.55
N PRO A 496 -41.61 19.21 -49.18
CA PRO A 496 -42.32 18.46 -50.20
C PRO A 496 -41.54 18.45 -51.52
N PHE A 497 -41.44 17.25 -52.11
CA PHE A 497 -40.96 16.92 -53.47
C PHE A 497 -39.45 16.78 -53.72
N THR A 498 -38.99 15.53 -53.87
CA THR A 498 -38.10 15.12 -54.99
C THR A 498 -38.08 13.58 -55.15
N PRO A 499 -38.00 13.04 -56.38
CA PRO A 499 -38.25 11.62 -56.66
C PRO A 499 -37.02 10.73 -56.45
N VAL A 500 -37.32 9.47 -56.19
CA VAL A 500 -36.45 8.35 -55.79
C VAL A 500 -35.36 8.06 -56.83
N GLY A 501 -34.10 8.28 -56.45
CA GLY A 501 -32.91 7.77 -57.14
C GLY A 501 -32.23 6.68 -56.31
N ARG A 502 -32.09 5.48 -56.88
CA ARG A 502 -31.43 4.30 -56.29
C ARG A 502 -30.09 4.66 -55.61
N ARG A 503 -30.03 4.59 -54.28
CA ARG A 503 -28.77 4.56 -53.51
C ARG A 503 -28.44 3.13 -53.11
N LYS A 504 -27.16 2.79 -53.30
CA LYS A 504 -26.50 1.55 -52.88
C LYS A 504 -26.81 1.26 -51.41
N ARG A 505 -27.07 -0.01 -51.12
CA ARG A 505 -27.32 -0.60 -49.79
C ARG A 505 -26.13 -0.28 -48.85
N GLN A 506 -26.23 0.81 -48.09
CA GLN A 506 -25.55 0.97 -46.81
C GLN A 506 -26.64 0.77 -45.75
N GLN A 507 -26.34 -0.10 -44.77
CA GLN A 507 -27.24 -0.40 -43.66
C GLN A 507 -27.74 0.89 -43.01
N THR A 508 -29.06 1.01 -42.93
CA THR A 508 -29.74 2.14 -42.30
C THR A 508 -29.77 1.92 -40.78
N PRO A 509 -29.81 3.00 -39.97
CA PRO A 509 -29.96 2.93 -38.51
C PRO A 509 -31.20 2.15 -38.03
N ALA A 510 -32.15 1.91 -38.93
CA ALA A 510 -33.34 1.11 -38.67
C ALA A 510 -33.03 -0.38 -38.44
N GLU A 511 -32.03 -0.96 -39.13
CA GLU A 511 -31.69 -2.39 -38.98
C GLU A 511 -30.97 -2.67 -37.64
N GLU A 512 -30.16 -1.74 -37.13
CA GLU A 512 -29.55 -1.84 -35.79
C GLU A 512 -30.62 -1.75 -34.68
N ASN A 513 -31.60 -0.87 -34.86
CA ASN A 513 -32.69 -0.68 -33.90
C ASN A 513 -33.64 -1.90 -33.87
N GLU A 514 -33.86 -2.54 -35.01
CA GLU A 514 -34.73 -3.73 -35.14
C GLU A 514 -34.11 -4.98 -34.48
N GLU A 515 -32.80 -5.20 -34.63
CA GLU A 515 -32.07 -6.30 -33.98
C GLU A 515 -31.92 -6.08 -32.47
N GLN A 516 -31.74 -4.83 -32.05
CA GLN A 516 -31.73 -4.46 -30.63
C GLN A 516 -33.11 -4.69 -29.98
N CYS A 517 -34.20 -4.40 -30.70
CA CYS A 517 -35.54 -4.77 -30.31
C CYS A 517 -35.77 -6.29 -30.27
N LYS A 518 -35.14 -7.09 -31.14
CA LYS A 518 -35.20 -8.57 -31.06
C LYS A 518 -34.47 -9.11 -29.83
N LEU A 519 -33.29 -8.57 -29.51
CA LEU A 519 -32.57 -8.94 -28.28
C LEU A 519 -33.40 -8.55 -27.03
N GLU A 520 -34.08 -7.40 -27.09
CA GLU A 520 -34.97 -6.90 -26.05
C GLU A 520 -36.22 -7.78 -25.86
N GLU A 521 -36.87 -8.21 -26.95
CA GLU A 521 -38.06 -9.07 -26.91
C GLU A 521 -37.73 -10.44 -26.29
N VAL A 522 -36.55 -10.98 -26.61
CA VAL A 522 -36.07 -12.24 -26.04
C VAL A 522 -35.75 -12.08 -24.55
N LEU A 523 -35.11 -10.97 -24.14
CA LEU A 523 -34.71 -10.73 -22.75
C LEU A 523 -35.86 -10.27 -21.83
N LYS A 524 -36.98 -9.80 -22.38
CA LYS A 524 -38.18 -9.38 -21.63
C LYS A 524 -39.13 -10.52 -21.25
N THR A 525 -38.98 -11.73 -21.82
CA THR A 525 -39.86 -12.85 -21.50
C THR A 525 -39.62 -13.38 -20.07
N PRO A 526 -40.61 -13.30 -19.16
CA PRO A 526 -40.44 -13.80 -17.80
C PRO A 526 -40.91 -15.26 -17.72
N ASP A 527 -39.98 -16.21 -17.84
CA ASP A 527 -40.25 -17.60 -17.44
C ASP A 527 -40.15 -17.73 -15.91
N PHE A 528 -41.07 -17.10 -15.20
CA PHE A 528 -41.44 -17.45 -13.83
C PHE A 528 -42.82 -18.12 -13.86
N ASN A 529 -42.84 -19.43 -14.03
CA ASN A 529 -43.97 -20.25 -13.62
C ASN A 529 -43.46 -21.52 -12.94
N LEU A 530 -43.43 -21.47 -11.61
CA LEU A 530 -43.60 -22.65 -10.77
C LEU A 530 -44.98 -23.24 -11.06
N ARG A 531 -45.06 -24.28 -11.89
CA ARG A 531 -46.15 -25.26 -11.83
C ARG A 531 -45.56 -26.64 -11.63
N LEU A 532 -45.56 -27.05 -10.36
CA LEU A 532 -45.62 -28.44 -9.97
C LEU A 532 -46.97 -28.95 -10.50
N ASP A 533 -46.96 -29.69 -11.61
CA ASP A 533 -48.13 -30.48 -12.01
C ASP A 533 -47.69 -31.88 -12.42
N SER A 534 -48.11 -32.80 -11.57
CA SER A 534 -47.94 -34.23 -11.66
C SER A 534 -49.03 -34.82 -12.55
N SER A 535 -48.75 -34.99 -13.84
CA SER A 535 -49.45 -36.00 -14.65
C SER A 535 -48.70 -36.32 -15.94
N LEU A 536 -48.22 -37.56 -16.04
CA LEU A 536 -47.90 -38.19 -17.33
C LEU A 536 -49.14 -38.15 -18.25
N PRO A 537 -48.94 -38.10 -19.58
CA PRO A 537 -49.24 -39.33 -20.30
C PRO A 537 -48.26 -39.68 -21.43
N ARG A 538 -48.01 -40.99 -21.52
CA ARG A 538 -47.58 -41.73 -22.73
C ARG A 538 -48.67 -41.67 -23.81
N ASN A 539 -48.32 -41.37 -25.06
CA ASN A 539 -48.59 -42.25 -26.21
C ASN A 539 -48.00 -41.77 -27.55
N ARG A 540 -47.28 -42.70 -28.23
CA ARG A 540 -47.29 -43.11 -29.67
C ARG A 540 -47.50 -42.04 -30.76
N ARG A 541 -46.87 -42.04 -31.96
CA ARG A 541 -46.08 -43.00 -32.77
C ARG A 541 -45.67 -42.25 -34.07
N LYS A 542 -44.57 -42.67 -34.72
CA LYS A 542 -44.34 -42.71 -36.21
C LYS A 542 -42.98 -43.41 -36.42
N ILE A 543 -42.94 -44.72 -36.68
CA ILE A 543 -42.96 -45.41 -37.99
C ILE A 543 -41.98 -44.80 -39.00
N THR A 544 -40.86 -45.48 -39.22
CA THR A 544 -40.32 -45.84 -40.54
C THR A 544 -39.57 -47.17 -40.41
N ASP A 545 -40.02 -48.17 -41.17
CA ASP A 545 -39.40 -49.48 -41.38
C ASP A 545 -38.07 -49.35 -42.16
N ILE A 546 -37.16 -50.33 -41.99
CA ILE A 546 -36.50 -51.11 -43.07
C ILE A 546 -35.59 -52.18 -42.41
N THR A 547 -36.10 -53.42 -42.46
CA THR A 547 -35.48 -54.74 -42.71
C THR A 547 -34.24 -55.25 -41.94
N GLY A 548 -34.39 -56.45 -41.37
CA GLY A 548 -33.32 -57.46 -41.27
C GLY A 548 -33.31 -58.30 -39.98
N PRO A 549 -33.72 -59.59 -40.00
CA PRO A 549 -33.90 -60.40 -38.79
C PRO A 549 -32.63 -61.18 -38.42
N PHE A 550 -32.40 -61.44 -37.13
CA PHE A 550 -32.19 -62.80 -36.60
C PHE A 550 -32.01 -62.79 -35.08
N SER A 551 -32.67 -63.76 -34.46
CA SER A 551 -32.78 -64.08 -33.04
C SER A 551 -31.45 -64.27 -32.30
N ARG A 552 -31.40 -63.91 -31.01
CA ARG A 552 -31.17 -64.90 -29.95
C ARG A 552 -31.48 -64.37 -28.54
N GLU A 553 -32.00 -65.31 -27.78
CA GLU A 553 -32.52 -65.27 -26.43
C GLU A 553 -31.48 -65.07 -25.32
N MET A 554 -32.01 -64.52 -24.21
CA MET A 554 -31.85 -64.94 -22.81
C MET A 554 -30.64 -64.49 -21.97
N LYS A 555 -31.05 -63.92 -20.81
CA LYS A 555 -30.64 -64.24 -19.42
C LYS A 555 -29.27 -63.70 -18.98
N TRP A 556 -29.11 -62.98 -17.86
CA TRP A 556 -29.95 -62.60 -16.71
C TRP A 556 -29.58 -61.18 -16.29
#